data_AF-A0A098EE07-F1
#
_entry.id   AF-A0A098EE07-F1
#
_cell.length_a   1.000
_cell.length_b   1.000
_cell.length_c   1.000
_cell.angle_alpha   90.00
_cell.angle_beta   90.00
_cell.angle_gamma   90.00
#
_symmetry.space_group_name_H-M   'P 1'
#
loop_
_entity.id
_entity.type
_entity.pdbx_description
1 polymer ?
#
loop_
_entity_poly.entity_id
_entity_poly.type
_entity_poly.pdbx_seq_one_letter_code
_entity_poly.pdbx_strand_id
1 'polypeptide(L)' 'MKLSTVIGIIIIAAFFLFPILTNFAVIPEDIEPQNIGEFLGGIFQYWIIVISKIFKF' A
#
# COMPACT_ATOMS: atom_id res chain seq x y z
N MET A 1 18.27 -17.65 2.26
CA MET A 1 17.94 -16.21 2.48
C MET A 1 18.12 -15.89 3.96
N LYS A 2 18.62 -14.69 4.29
CA LYS A 2 18.65 -14.26 5.70
C LYS A 2 17.23 -14.01 6.18
N LEU A 3 16.95 -14.23 7.47
CA LEU A 3 15.64 -13.94 8.07
C LEU A 3 15.19 -12.50 7.78
N SER A 4 16.12 -11.56 7.79
CA SER A 4 15.87 -10.15 7.42
C SER A 4 15.33 -9.99 6.01
N THR A 5 15.79 -10.79 5.05
CA THR A 5 15.28 -10.76 3.67
C THR A 5 13.84 -11.23 3.60
N VAL A 6 13.49 -12.30 4.32
CA VAL A 6 12.11 -12.83 4.35
C VAL A 6 11.16 -11.82 4.99
N ILE A 7 11.55 -11.24 6.13
CA ILE A 7 10.78 -10.19 6.81
C ILE A 7 10.58 -8.99 5.88
N GLY A 8 11.64 -8.55 5.19
CA GLY A 8 11.55 -7.44 4.24
C GLY A 8 10.53 -7.69 3.13
N ILE A 9 10.53 -8.89 2.54
CA ILE A 9 9.56 -9.27 1.50
C ILE A 9 8.13 -9.25 2.04
N ILE A 10 7.91 -9.79 3.25
CA ILE A 10 6.58 -9.81 3.87
C ILE A 10 6.08 -8.39 4.11
N ILE A 11 6.93 -7.49 4.61
CA ILE A 11 6.57 -6.09 4.84
C ILE A 11 6.22 -5.39 3.54
N ILE A 12 7.02 -5.57 2.48
CA ILE A 12 6.74 -4.98 1.16
C ILE A 12 5.42 -5.53 0.61
N ALA A 13 5.20 -6.84 0.67
CA ALA A 13 3.95 -7.44 0.22
C ALA A 13 2.76 -6.87 0.99
N ALA A 14 2.83 -6.79 2.33
CA ALA A 14 1.78 -6.20 3.16
C ALA A 14 1.54 -4.72 2.84
N PHE A 15 2.59 -3.97 2.53
CA PHE A 15 2.51 -2.55 2.16
C PHE A 15 1.57 -2.30 0.98
N PHE A 16 1.61 -3.18 -0.05
CA PHE A 16 0.75 -3.07 -1.23
C PHE A 16 -0.57 -3.83 -1.07
N LEU A 17 -0.54 -5.04 -0.50
CA LEU A 17 -1.71 -5.91 -0.44
C LEU A 17 -2.82 -5.34 0.46
N PHE A 18 -2.49 -4.72 1.59
CA PHE A 18 -3.53 -4.21 2.50
C PHE A 18 -4.38 -3.07 1.89
N PRO A 19 -3.80 -2.03 1.26
CA PRO A 19 -4.58 -1.04 0.51
C PRO A 19 -5.47 -1.67 -0.57
N ILE A 20 -4.96 -2.68 -1.29
CA ILE A 20 -5.71 -3.36 -2.36
C ILE A 20 -6.90 -4.15 -1.78
N LEU A 21 -6.66 -4.97 -0.76
CA LEU A 21 -7.69 -5.83 -0.15
C LEU A 21 -8.81 -5.03 0.53
N THR A 22 -8.55 -3.79 0.90
CA THR A 22 -9.52 -2.88 1.53
C THR A 22 -10.18 -1.92 0.54
N ASN A 23 -9.90 -2.08 -0.77
CA ASN A 23 -10.37 -1.20 -1.85
C ASN A 23 -9.94 0.28 -1.71
N PHE A 24 -8.88 0.55 -0.95
CA PHE A 24 -8.27 1.89 -0.91
C PHE A 24 -7.38 2.15 -2.13
N ALA A 25 -6.79 1.10 -2.71
CA ALA A 25 -6.00 1.18 -3.93
C ALA A 25 -6.50 0.17 -4.95
N VAL A 26 -7.07 0.64 -6.05
CA VAL A 26 -7.52 -0.22 -7.15
C VAL A 26 -6.35 -0.47 -8.09
N ILE A 27 -6.09 -1.73 -8.43
CA ILE A 27 -5.03 -2.09 -9.37
C ILE A 27 -5.39 -1.45 -10.74
N PRO A 28 -4.50 -0.64 -11.32
CA PRO A 28 -4.79 0.05 -12.57
C PRO A 28 -4.85 -0.95 -13.73
N GLU A 29 -5.81 -0.77 -14.63
CA GLU A 29 -6.00 -1.62 -15.81
C GLU A 29 -5.02 -1.30 -16.95
N ASP A 30 -4.47 -0.09 -16.93
CA ASP A 30 -3.47 0.39 -17.87
C ASP A 30 -2.32 1.12 -17.15
N ILE A 31 -1.37 1.64 -17.92
CA ILE A 31 -0.23 2.40 -17.42
C ILE A 31 -0.40 3.91 -17.61
N GLU A 32 -1.64 4.39 -17.78
CA GLU A 32 -1.89 5.83 -17.90
C GLU A 32 -1.44 6.55 -16.62
N PRO A 33 -0.77 7.71 -16.74
CA PRO A 33 -0.22 8.43 -15.58
C PRO A 33 -1.28 8.74 -14.51
N GLN A 34 -2.51 9.01 -14.94
CA GLN A 34 -3.63 9.24 -14.02
C GLN A 34 -3.94 7.99 -13.19
N ASN A 35 -4.11 6.83 -13.83
CA ASN A 35 -4.46 5.58 -13.18
C ASN A 35 -3.34 5.11 -12.22
N ILE A 36 -2.08 5.30 -12.60
CA ILE A 36 -0.93 5.07 -11.71
C ILE A 36 -0.94 6.03 -10.51
N GLY A 37 -1.24 7.31 -10.76
CA GLY A 37 -1.35 8.33 -9.72
C GLY A 37 -2.45 8.03 -8.70
N GLU A 38 -3.63 7.61 -9.17
CA GLU A 38 -4.76 7.21 -8.33
C GLU A 38 -4.42 5.97 -7.50
N PHE A 39 -3.80 4.95 -8.11
CA PHE A 39 -3.35 3.75 -7.40
C PHE A 39 -2.34 4.07 -6.27
N LEU A 40 -1.28 4.83 -6.60
CA LEU A 40 -0.27 5.22 -5.61
C LEU A 40 -0.87 6.12 -4.52
N GLY A 41 -1.72 7.08 -4.91
CA GLY A 41 -2.45 7.95 -3.98
C GLY A 41 -3.29 7.14 -2.98
N GLY A 42 -4.01 6.13 -3.46
CA GLY A 42 -4.79 5.21 -2.64
C GLY A 42 -3.93 4.42 -1.64
N ILE A 43 -2.76 3.93 -2.07
CA ILE A 43 -1.80 3.27 -1.17
C ILE A 43 -1.36 4.21 -0.05
N PHE A 44 -0.95 5.44 -0.40
CA PHE A 44 -0.50 6.41 0.61
C PHE A 44 -1.62 6.82 1.56
N GLN A 45 -2.83 7.06 1.03
CA GLN A 45 -3.99 7.43 1.84
C GLN A 45 -4.35 6.35 2.86
N TYR A 46 -4.34 5.07 2.46
CA TYR A 46 -4.55 3.94 3.37
C TYR A 46 -3.58 4.01 4.57
N TRP A 47 -2.28 4.13 4.29
CA TRP A 47 -1.27 4.14 5.34
C TRP A 47 -1.35 5.38 6.23
N ILE A 48 -1.62 6.55 5.67
CA ILE A 48 -1.86 7.77 6.47
C ILE A 48 -3.01 7.55 7.47
N ILE A 49 -4.13 6.96 7.03
CA ILE A 49 -5.29 6.68 7.90
C ILE A 49 -4.97 5.62 8.95
N VAL A 50 -4.25 4.56 8.59
CA VAL A 50 -3.87 3.52 9.55
C VAL A 50 -2.93 4.09 10.61
N ILE A 51 -1.92 4.86 10.19
CA ILE A 51 -0.96 5.48 11.10
C ILE A 51 -1.67 6.50 11.98
N SER A 52 -2.54 7.37 11.44
CA SER A 52 -3.27 8.34 12.26
C SER A 52 -4.12 7.68 13.34
N LYS A 53 -4.75 6.53 13.04
CA LYS A 53 -5.49 5.73 14.03
C LYS A 53 -4.59 5.13 15.12
N ILE A 54 -3.40 4.65 14.76
CA ILE A 54 -2.43 4.07 15.70
C ILE A 54 -1.88 5.14 16.64
N PHE A 55 -1.54 6.30 16.09
CA PHE A 55 -0.85 7.37 16.82
C PHE A 55 -1.79 8.48 17.34
N LYS A 56 -3.12 8.35 17.11
CA LYS A 56 -4.18 9.26 17.58
C LYS A 56 -3.93 10.74 17.28
N PHE A 57 -3.56 11.04 16.04
CA PHE A 57 -3.45 12.42 15.54
C PHE A 57 -4.45 12.70 14.43
#